data_AF-A0A1B8BZ60-F1
#
_entry.id   AF-A0A1B8BZ60-F1
#
_cell.length_a   1.000
_cell.length_b   1.000
_cell.length_c   1.000
_cell.angle_alpha   90.00
_cell.angle_beta   90.00
_cell.angle_gamma   90.00
#
_symmetry.space_group_name_H-M   'P 1'
#
loop_
_entity.id
_entity.type
_entity.pdbx_description
1 polymer ?
#
loop_
_entity_poly.entity_id
_entity_poly.type
_entity_poly.pdbx_seq_one_letter_code
_entity_poly.pdbx_strand_id
1 'polypeptide(L)'
;MSGGTFAFFRFSVILLLCNLAWTARSNSLLVSKHAAELLGPQFNSNIGRGERATYIGLMFCFWYNIVAWILSILDSCVLLVYIGVIDLGVVAALIPAAYLQSSYIPHWKKTCQSATSWQVSNTSDESWFTVLAKLLKPADPDPKGCCEKYVETWVFTVAVM
;
A
#
# COMPACT_ATOMS: atom_id res chain seq x y z
N MET A 1 23.49 18.59 -5.05
CA MET A 1 23.59 17.13 -5.25
C MET A 1 24.11 16.89 -6.65
N SER A 2 25.12 16.02 -6.84
CA SER A 2 25.49 15.58 -8.20
C SER A 2 24.39 14.66 -8.76
N GLY A 3 24.21 14.59 -10.08
CA GLY A 3 23.24 13.69 -10.71
C GLY A 3 23.39 12.23 -10.28
N GLY A 4 24.63 11.79 -10.01
CA GLY A 4 24.92 10.44 -9.50
C GLY A 4 24.33 10.14 -8.13
N THR A 5 24.30 11.13 -7.22
CA THR A 5 23.67 10.97 -5.89
C THR A 5 22.16 10.84 -6.00
N PHE A 6 21.52 11.65 -6.87
CA PHE A 6 20.07 11.59 -7.10
C PHE A 6 19.64 10.26 -7.74
N ALA A 7 20.39 9.78 -8.72
CA ALA A 7 20.14 8.49 -9.37
C ALA A 7 20.25 7.31 -8.38
N PHE A 8 21.19 7.35 -7.44
CA PHE A 8 21.34 6.31 -6.41
C PHE A 8 20.14 6.25 -5.45
N PHE A 9 19.67 7.41 -4.97
CA PHE A 9 18.48 7.47 -4.10
C PHE A 9 17.25 6.93 -4.82
N ARG A 10 17.02 7.33 -6.07
CA ARG A 10 15.91 6.81 -6.88
C ARG A 10 16.00 5.30 -7.10
N PHE A 11 17.19 4.76 -7.33
CA PHE A 11 17.38 3.32 -7.46
C PHE A 11 16.96 2.56 -6.19
N SER A 12 17.32 3.07 -5.01
CA SER A 12 16.90 2.49 -3.73
C SER A 12 15.38 2.52 -3.55
N VAL A 13 14.74 3.63 -3.95
CA VAL A 13 13.28 3.79 -3.93
C VAL A 13 12.59 2.79 -4.88
N ILE A 14 13.16 2.51 -6.07
CA ILE A 14 12.63 1.51 -7.01
C ILE A 14 12.55 0.12 -6.37
N LEU A 15 13.58 -0.29 -5.61
CA LEU A 15 13.59 -1.59 -4.94
C LEU A 15 12.47 -1.70 -3.90
N LEU A 16 12.26 -0.64 -3.12
CA LEU A 16 11.15 -0.58 -2.15
C LEU A 16 9.79 -0.58 -2.84
N LEU A 17 9.62 0.24 -3.87
CA LEU A 17 8.39 0.31 -4.67
C LEU A 17 8.06 -1.02 -5.34
N CYS A 18 9.05 -1.77 -5.80
CA CYS A 18 8.85 -3.11 -6.36
C CYS A 18 8.19 -4.04 -5.33
N ASN A 19 8.74 -4.11 -4.12
CA ASN A 19 8.19 -4.95 -3.05
C ASN A 19 6.76 -4.52 -2.67
N LEU A 20 6.54 -3.21 -2.50
CA LEU A 20 5.24 -2.65 -2.14
C LEU A 20 4.19 -2.86 -3.23
N ALA A 21 4.53 -2.63 -4.51
CA ALA A 21 3.61 -2.78 -5.63
C ALA A 21 3.17 -4.25 -5.81
N TRP A 22 4.09 -5.21 -5.67
CA TRP A 22 3.73 -6.63 -5.74
C TRP A 22 2.91 -7.09 -4.53
N THR A 23 3.21 -6.56 -3.35
CA THR A 23 2.40 -6.83 -2.14
C THR A 23 0.99 -6.28 -2.30
N ALA A 24 0.84 -5.02 -2.74
CA ALA A 24 -0.46 -4.40 -3.00
C ALA A 24 -1.23 -5.13 -4.11
N ARG A 25 -0.55 -5.61 -5.16
CA ARG A 25 -1.16 -6.48 -6.17
C ARG A 25 -1.70 -7.77 -5.55
N SER A 26 -0.90 -8.46 -4.74
CA SER A 26 -1.32 -9.70 -4.07
C SER A 26 -2.54 -9.47 -3.20
N ASN A 27 -2.54 -8.41 -2.41
CA ASN A 27 -3.65 -8.07 -1.53
C ASN A 27 -4.92 -7.69 -2.32
N SER A 28 -4.79 -6.86 -3.36
CA SER A 28 -5.91 -6.46 -4.22
C SER A 28 -6.53 -7.67 -4.93
N LEU A 29 -5.71 -8.60 -5.42
CA LEU A 29 -6.19 -9.85 -6.02
C LEU A 29 -6.87 -10.75 -4.99
N LEU A 30 -6.33 -10.84 -3.78
CA LEU A 30 -6.93 -11.64 -2.71
C LEU A 30 -8.31 -11.10 -2.33
N VAL A 31 -8.41 -9.80 -2.07
CA VAL A 31 -9.68 -9.12 -1.76
C VAL A 31 -10.67 -9.26 -2.91
N SER A 32 -10.23 -9.14 -4.16
CA SER A 32 -11.09 -9.34 -5.33
C SER A 32 -11.56 -10.79 -5.49
N LYS A 33 -10.69 -11.77 -5.20
CA LYS A 33 -11.02 -13.20 -5.31
C LYS A 33 -12.01 -13.62 -4.23
N HIS A 34 -11.87 -13.06 -3.03
CA HIS A 34 -12.68 -13.33 -1.85
C HIS A 34 -13.65 -12.18 -1.55
N ALA A 35 -14.18 -11.54 -2.60
CA ALA A 35 -15.01 -10.35 -2.46
C ALA A 35 -16.29 -10.60 -1.64
N ALA A 36 -16.89 -11.78 -1.79
CA ALA A 36 -18.09 -12.15 -1.02
C ALA A 36 -17.82 -12.21 0.49
N GLU A 37 -16.64 -12.67 0.89
CA GLU A 37 -16.25 -12.77 2.31
C GLU A 37 -15.66 -11.47 2.86
N LEU A 38 -14.83 -10.77 2.08
CA LEU A 38 -14.02 -9.63 2.54
C LEU A 38 -14.62 -8.25 2.25
N LEU A 39 -15.63 -8.16 1.37
CA LEU A 39 -16.35 -6.92 1.05
C LEU A 39 -17.84 -6.99 1.45
N GLY A 40 -18.18 -7.90 2.36
CA GLY A 40 -19.51 -7.99 2.93
C GLY A 40 -19.94 -6.70 3.65
N PRO A 41 -21.26 -6.45 3.78
CA PRO A 41 -21.80 -5.22 4.37
C PRO A 41 -21.40 -4.98 5.83
N GLN A 42 -20.91 -6.02 6.52
CA GLN A 42 -20.41 -5.97 7.88
C GLN A 42 -19.02 -5.34 8.00
N PHE A 43 -18.28 -5.21 6.89
CA PHE A 43 -16.93 -4.63 6.86
C PHE A 43 -16.92 -3.23 6.23
N ASN A 44 -15.79 -2.53 6.39
CA ASN A 44 -15.64 -1.17 5.86
C ASN A 44 -15.72 -1.17 4.32
N SER A 45 -16.64 -0.38 3.78
CA SER A 45 -16.88 -0.25 2.33
C SER A 45 -15.68 0.32 1.55
N ASN A 46 -14.72 0.93 2.23
CA ASN A 46 -13.49 1.46 1.64
C ASN A 46 -12.45 0.38 1.33
N ILE A 47 -12.55 -0.85 1.85
CA ILE A 47 -11.53 -1.90 1.66
C ILE A 47 -11.27 -2.17 0.18
N GLY A 48 -12.34 -2.44 -0.59
CA GLY A 48 -12.21 -2.75 -2.02
C GLY A 48 -11.66 -1.58 -2.83
N ARG A 49 -12.07 -0.34 -2.50
CA ARG A 49 -11.58 0.87 -3.18
C ARG A 49 -10.13 1.18 -2.81
N GLY A 50 -9.78 1.07 -1.52
CA GLY A 50 -8.44 1.32 -0.99
C GLY A 50 -7.42 0.35 -1.58
N GLU A 51 -7.67 -0.96 -1.53
CA GLU A 51 -6.73 -1.95 -2.06
C GLU A 51 -6.51 -1.81 -3.56
N ARG A 52 -7.57 -1.52 -4.32
CA ARG A 52 -7.45 -1.27 -5.76
C ARG A 52 -6.70 0.03 -6.06
N ALA A 53 -7.01 1.12 -5.36
CA ALA A 53 -6.35 2.40 -5.55
C ALA A 53 -4.85 2.32 -5.21
N THR A 54 -4.50 1.68 -4.09
CA THR A 54 -3.11 1.46 -3.67
C THR A 54 -2.36 0.58 -4.67
N TYR A 55 -2.97 -0.50 -5.17
CA TYR A 55 -2.38 -1.33 -6.24
C TYR A 55 -2.07 -0.52 -7.51
N ILE A 56 -3.05 0.20 -8.04
CA ILE A 56 -2.89 0.99 -9.27
C ILE A 56 -1.83 2.08 -9.06
N GLY A 57 -1.92 2.79 -7.93
CA GLY A 57 -1.01 3.86 -7.56
C GLY A 57 0.44 3.40 -7.44
N LEU A 58 0.70 2.33 -6.68
CA LEU A 58 2.05 1.80 -6.50
C LEU A 58 2.65 1.20 -7.78
N MET A 59 1.84 0.54 -8.62
CA MET A 59 2.30 0.06 -9.93
C MET A 59 2.70 1.21 -10.85
N PHE A 60 1.89 2.28 -10.88
CA PHE A 60 2.25 3.48 -11.62
C PHE A 60 3.54 4.09 -11.08
N CYS A 61 3.68 4.24 -9.76
CA CYS A 61 4.89 4.77 -9.12
C CYS A 61 6.13 3.97 -9.47
N PHE A 62 6.05 2.65 -9.45
CA PHE A 62 7.16 1.76 -9.78
C PHE A 62 7.65 1.99 -11.20
N TRP A 63 6.76 1.93 -12.20
CA TRP A 63 7.14 2.13 -13.60
C TRP A 63 7.61 3.55 -13.90
N TYR A 64 6.93 4.54 -13.33
CA TYR A 64 7.33 5.94 -13.45
C TYR A 64 8.74 6.16 -12.86
N ASN A 65 9.04 5.61 -11.69
CA ASN A 65 10.36 5.77 -11.08
C ASN A 65 11.48 5.11 -11.90
N ILE A 66 11.22 4.01 -12.59
CA ILE A 66 12.19 3.42 -13.53
C ILE A 66 12.49 4.40 -14.68
N VAL A 67 11.46 4.97 -15.30
CA VAL A 67 11.62 5.93 -16.40
C VAL A 67 12.37 7.18 -15.93
N ALA A 68 11.95 7.75 -14.80
CA ALA A 68 12.56 8.94 -14.24
C ALA A 68 14.00 8.68 -13.76
N TRP A 69 14.33 7.49 -13.27
CA TRP A 69 15.71 7.10 -12.95
C TRP A 69 16.60 7.09 -14.20
N ILE A 70 16.14 6.51 -15.31
CA ILE A 70 16.88 6.53 -16.59
C ILE A 70 17.10 7.97 -17.07
N LEU A 71 16.05 8.81 -17.02
CA LEU A 71 16.15 10.22 -17.41
C LEU A 71 17.08 11.03 -16.50
N SER A 72 17.20 10.66 -15.23
CA SER A 72 18.07 11.32 -14.26
C SER A 72 19.56 11.13 -14.56
N ILE A 73 19.94 10.07 -15.28
CA ILE A 73 21.32 9.81 -15.70
C ILE A 73 21.81 10.89 -16.69
N LEU A 74 20.89 11.53 -17.42
CA LEU A 74 21.20 12.59 -18.39
C LEU A 74 21.64 13.91 -17.74
N ASP A 75 21.56 14.01 -16.40
CA ASP A 75 22.02 15.14 -15.56
C ASP A 75 21.58 16.53 -16.05
N SER A 76 20.39 16.61 -16.66
CA SER A 76 19.82 17.88 -17.12
C SER A 76 18.99 18.52 -16.01
N CYS A 77 19.37 19.72 -15.61
CA CYS A 77 18.66 20.51 -14.58
C CYS A 77 17.17 20.70 -14.94
N VAL A 78 16.86 20.96 -16.22
CA VAL A 78 15.48 21.12 -16.68
C VAL A 78 14.67 19.83 -16.52
N LEU A 79 15.26 18.68 -16.86
CA LEU A 79 14.59 17.38 -16.68
C LEU A 79 14.34 17.09 -15.20
N LEU A 80 15.30 17.39 -14.33
CA LEU A 80 15.16 17.19 -12.88
C LEU A 80 14.03 18.03 -12.28
N VAL A 81 13.83 19.26 -12.77
CA VAL A 81 12.68 20.11 -12.35
C VAL A 81 11.35 19.48 -12.78
N TYR A 82 11.23 19.04 -14.03
CA TYR A 82 10.01 18.37 -14.50
C TYR A 82 9.71 17.08 -13.73
N ILE A 83 10.73 16.27 -13.47
CA ILE A 83 10.62 15.07 -12.65
C ILE A 83 10.10 15.42 -11.26
N GLY A 84 10.65 16.45 -10.60
CA GLY A 84 10.18 16.89 -9.28
C GLY A 84 8.73 17.38 -9.26
N VAL A 85 8.29 18.08 -10.32
CA VAL A 85 6.89 18.51 -10.46
C VAL A 85 5.96 17.31 -10.65
N ILE A 86 6.37 16.33 -11.46
CA ILE A 86 5.58 15.11 -11.65
C ILE A 86 5.52 14.33 -10.33
N ASP A 87 6.64 14.17 -9.62
CA ASP A 87 6.69 13.52 -8.30
C ASP A 87 5.64 14.12 -7.35
N LEU A 88 5.58 15.46 -7.26
CA LEU A 88 4.58 16.15 -6.45
C LEU A 88 3.14 15.79 -6.85
N GLY A 89 2.86 15.70 -8.15
CA GLY A 89 1.57 15.28 -8.67
C GLY A 89 1.25 13.81 -8.35
N VAL A 90 2.24 12.93 -8.43
CA VAL A 90 2.10 11.51 -8.06
C VAL A 90 1.75 11.37 -6.58
N VAL A 91 2.46 12.06 -5.70
CA VAL A 91 2.18 12.07 -4.25
C VAL A 91 0.76 12.55 -3.99
N ALA A 92 0.37 13.68 -4.58
CA ALA A 92 -0.98 14.22 -4.41
C ALA A 92 -2.09 13.23 -4.85
N ALA A 93 -1.85 12.46 -5.91
CA ALA A 93 -2.79 11.45 -6.40
C ALA A 93 -2.91 10.22 -5.48
N LEU A 94 -1.91 9.96 -4.63
CA LEU A 94 -1.87 8.78 -3.75
C LEU A 94 -2.41 9.04 -2.34
N ILE A 95 -2.46 10.30 -1.90
CA ILE A 95 -3.05 10.70 -0.61
C ILE A 95 -4.45 10.08 -0.40
N PRO A 96 -5.38 10.10 -1.38
CA PRO A 96 -6.68 9.46 -1.21
C PRO A 96 -6.61 7.95 -0.99
N ALA A 97 -5.66 7.25 -1.61
CA ALA A 97 -5.50 5.81 -1.44
C ALA A 97 -5.01 5.47 -0.03
N ALA A 98 -3.99 6.20 0.46
CA ALA A 98 -3.50 6.08 1.82
C ALA A 98 -4.57 6.42 2.87
N TYR A 99 -5.39 7.44 2.59
CA TYR A 99 -6.52 7.82 3.44
C TYR A 99 -7.59 6.71 3.50
N LEU A 100 -7.98 6.13 2.36
CA LEU A 100 -8.92 5.01 2.33
C LEU A 100 -8.41 3.81 3.13
N GLN A 101 -7.13 3.47 3.00
CA GLN A 101 -6.50 2.41 3.78
C GLN A 101 -6.49 2.71 5.28
N SER A 102 -6.21 3.97 5.66
CA SER A 102 -6.20 4.39 7.07
C SER A 102 -7.56 4.27 7.77
N SER A 103 -8.65 4.15 7.00
CA SER A 103 -10.01 3.99 7.53
C SER A 103 -10.31 2.59 8.04
N TYR A 104 -9.51 1.57 7.69
CA TYR A 104 -9.74 0.20 8.17
C TYR A 104 -8.49 -0.51 8.69
N ILE A 105 -7.30 -0.05 8.31
CA ILE A 105 -6.03 -0.52 8.85
C ILE A 105 -5.73 0.26 10.15
N PRO A 106 -5.35 -0.40 11.25
CA PRO A 106 -4.89 0.31 12.43
C PRO A 106 -3.58 1.05 12.15
N HIS A 107 -3.40 2.22 12.75
CA HIS A 107 -2.25 3.08 12.47
C HIS A 107 -0.96 2.60 13.14
N TRP A 108 -1.08 1.68 14.10
CA TRP A 108 0.03 1.22 14.93
C TRP A 108 0.06 -0.31 15.01
N LYS A 109 1.26 -0.90 14.87
CA LYS A 109 1.46 -2.35 15.04
C LYS A 109 0.98 -2.85 16.40
N LYS A 110 1.12 -2.03 17.47
CA LYS A 110 0.64 -2.38 18.82
C LYS A 110 -0.86 -2.69 18.85
N THR A 111 -1.66 -2.01 18.04
CA THR A 111 -3.11 -2.22 17.95
C THR A 111 -3.47 -3.58 17.34
N CYS A 112 -2.55 -4.21 16.59
CA CYS A 112 -2.74 -5.56 16.06
C CYS A 112 -2.75 -6.66 17.13
N GLN A 113 -2.37 -6.36 18.39
CA GLN A 113 -2.59 -7.29 19.51
C GLN A 113 -4.07 -7.65 19.68
N SER A 114 -4.96 -6.72 19.32
CA SER A 114 -6.41 -6.90 19.32
C SER A 114 -6.96 -7.14 17.91
N ALA A 115 -6.15 -7.68 16.99
CA ALA A 115 -6.57 -7.89 15.60
C ALA A 115 -7.81 -8.77 15.47
N THR A 116 -8.03 -9.72 16.38
CA THR A 116 -9.22 -10.59 16.39
C THR A 116 -10.51 -9.84 16.70
N SER A 117 -10.43 -8.74 17.44
CA SER A 117 -11.55 -7.86 17.82
C SER A 117 -11.50 -6.51 17.12
N TRP A 118 -10.57 -6.30 16.18
CA TRP A 118 -10.44 -5.03 15.48
C TRP A 118 -11.60 -4.84 14.51
N GLN A 119 -12.40 -3.81 14.76
CA GLN A 119 -13.57 -3.50 13.97
C GLN A 119 -13.66 -1.99 13.79
N VAL A 120 -14.01 -1.59 12.57
CA VAL A 120 -14.24 -0.18 12.24
C VAL A 120 -15.72 0.14 12.29
N SER A 121 -16.57 -0.85 12.01
CA SER A 121 -18.00 -0.82 12.20
C SER A 121 -18.39 -1.87 13.24
N ASN A 122 -19.14 -1.48 14.27
CA ASN A 122 -19.69 -2.38 15.31
C ASN A 122 -20.81 -3.30 14.77
N THR A 123 -20.80 -3.58 13.48
CA THR A 123 -21.86 -4.30 12.74
C THR A 123 -21.50 -5.75 12.49
N SER A 124 -20.29 -6.18 12.85
CA SER A 124 -19.79 -7.54 12.71
C SER A 124 -19.46 -8.10 14.08
N ASP A 125 -19.65 -9.41 14.29
CA ASP A 125 -19.11 -10.11 15.46
C ASP A 125 -17.65 -10.57 15.22
N GLU A 126 -17.19 -10.53 13.97
CA GLU A 126 -15.87 -11.02 13.56
C GLU A 126 -15.01 -9.90 12.94
N SER A 127 -13.72 -9.86 13.27
CA SER A 127 -12.78 -8.92 12.63
C SER A 127 -12.48 -9.30 11.19
N TRP A 128 -12.32 -8.29 10.34
CA TRP A 128 -11.83 -8.44 8.97
C TRP A 128 -10.50 -9.20 8.89
N PHE A 129 -9.56 -8.93 9.81
CA PHE A 129 -8.27 -9.62 9.84
C PHE A 129 -8.41 -11.10 10.22
N THR A 130 -9.44 -11.47 10.99
CA THR A 130 -9.73 -12.87 11.31
C THR A 130 -10.22 -13.62 10.09
N VAL A 131 -11.15 -13.04 9.33
CA VAL A 131 -11.64 -13.63 8.07
C VAL A 131 -10.49 -13.74 7.06
N LEU A 132 -9.69 -12.68 6.93
CA LEU A 132 -8.53 -12.65 6.05
C LEU A 132 -7.52 -13.76 6.39
N ALA A 133 -7.20 -13.94 7.68
CA ALA A 133 -6.27 -14.97 8.12
C ALA A 133 -6.77 -16.39 7.84
N LYS A 134 -8.08 -16.64 8.05
CA LYS A 134 -8.71 -17.93 7.72
C LYS A 134 -8.64 -18.25 6.23
N LEU A 135 -8.79 -17.25 5.37
CA LEU A 135 -8.69 -17.41 3.91
C LEU A 135 -7.25 -17.65 3.44
N LEU A 136 -6.27 -17.00 4.09
CA LEU A 136 -4.85 -17.15 3.77
C LEU A 136 -4.27 -18.48 4.24
N LYS A 137 -4.55 -18.87 5.48
CA LYS A 137 -4.05 -20.09 6.12
C LYS A 137 -5.15 -20.73 6.97
N PRO A 138 -6.01 -21.58 6.37
CA PRO A 138 -7.12 -22.21 7.09
C PRO A 138 -6.67 -23.11 8.26
N ALA A 139 -5.50 -23.75 8.13
CA ALA A 139 -4.98 -24.69 9.13
C ALA A 139 -4.38 -24.00 10.37
N ASP A 140 -3.92 -22.76 10.23
CA ASP A 140 -3.29 -21.98 11.30
C ASP A 140 -3.47 -20.47 10.99
N PRO A 141 -4.68 -19.94 11.24
CA PRO A 141 -4.97 -18.54 10.96
C PRO A 141 -4.25 -17.63 11.95
N ASP A 142 -3.48 -16.67 11.42
CA ASP A 142 -2.79 -15.64 12.20
C ASP A 142 -3.33 -14.22 11.88
N PRO A 143 -4.42 -13.78 12.53
CA PRO A 143 -4.99 -12.45 12.33
C PRO A 143 -4.04 -11.33 12.71
N LYS A 144 -3.21 -11.55 13.74
CA LYS A 144 -2.24 -10.57 14.22
C LYS A 144 -1.15 -10.34 13.18
N GLY A 145 -0.54 -11.40 12.66
CA GLY A 145 0.48 -11.29 11.61
C GLY A 145 -0.07 -10.67 10.32
N CYS A 146 -1.32 -10.99 9.96
CA CYS A 146 -1.99 -10.33 8.84
C CYS A 146 -2.14 -8.82 9.09
N CYS A 147 -2.63 -8.43 10.27
CA CYS A 147 -2.74 -7.03 10.65
C CYS A 147 -1.38 -6.32 10.61
N GLU A 148 -0.35 -6.88 11.25
CA GLU A 148 0.99 -6.26 11.32
C GLU A 148 1.59 -6.05 9.93
N LYS A 149 1.40 -7.02 9.01
CA LYS A 149 1.85 -6.90 7.62
C LYS A 149 1.11 -5.79 6.87
N TYR A 150 -0.19 -5.64 7.08
CA TYR A 150 -0.97 -4.55 6.50
C TYR A 150 -0.54 -3.19 7.04
N VAL A 151 -0.34 -3.05 8.35
CA VAL A 151 0.18 -1.82 8.96
C VAL A 151 1.57 -1.49 8.41
N GLU A 152 2.47 -2.47 8.35
CA GLU A 152 3.82 -2.28 7.82
C GLU A 152 3.82 -1.83 6.37
N THR A 153 3.03 -2.49 5.52
CA THR A 153 2.88 -2.12 4.11
C THR A 153 2.33 -0.70 3.99
N TRP A 154 1.33 -0.33 4.79
CA TRP A 154 0.75 1.01 4.80
C TRP A 154 1.76 2.07 5.24
N VAL A 155 2.52 1.84 6.32
CA VAL A 155 3.55 2.79 6.78
C VAL A 155 4.65 2.97 5.72
N PHE A 156 5.16 1.89 5.12
CA PHE A 156 6.16 2.01 4.06
C PHE A 156 5.61 2.68 2.81
N THR A 157 4.35 2.42 2.47
CA THR A 157 3.65 3.07 1.36
C THR A 157 3.58 4.58 1.60
N VAL A 158 3.20 5.01 2.80
CA VAL A 158 3.17 6.44 3.19
C VAL A 158 4.57 7.06 3.25
N ALA A 159 5.60 6.30 3.65
CA ALA A 159 6.96 6.83 3.76
C ALA A 159 7.69 6.98 2.40
N VAL A 160 7.29 6.21 1.39
CA VAL A 160 7.86 6.25 0.04
C VAL A 160 7.10 7.24 -0.87
N MET A 161 5.88 7.63 -0.47
CA MET A 161 5.15 8.78 -1.02
C MET A 161 5.76 10.08 -0.48
#